data_AF-A0A368FWK8-F1
#
_entry.id   AF-A0A368FWK8-F1
#
_cell.length_a   1.000
_cell.length_b   1.000
_cell.length_c   1.000
_cell.angle_alpha   90.00
_cell.angle_beta   90.00
_cell.angle_gamma   90.00
#
_symmetry.space_group_name_H-M   'P 1'
#
loop_
_entity.id
_entity.type
_entity.pdbx_description
1 polymer ?
#
loop_
_entity_poly.entity_id
_entity_poly.type
_entity_poly.pdbx_seq_one_letter_code
_entity_poly.pdbx_strand_id
1 'polypeptide(L)'
;MILSISACLTSPGTQMRIWALEAAGILGTLDLDIARSVLSGAMEALRSDELLKMSVIDVVTDLIAVYGCTDVFIWCHDGARDSESGPIFINELIDIVTSKTTGPLLCLKACECLAKIVLLESLSSDEHYLVEALVALILRMFHSLTFMLPNVKNCLEPLKCIVYNFRKNQLLIVAVFHELMSQIRNASEDDFILRIDIAAALNLIVGSTTKALLKNAPDKKDGSVQPNFMREVLEYAVEHRNDTCALLYWERAAALDLDLTVSFLYSLIILETNGVDVSAVVSSLVQICCDRYYRLMI
;
A
#
# COMPACT_ATOMS: atom_id res chain seq x y z
N MET A 1 -34.45 20.39 2.30
CA MET A 1 -33.03 20.28 2.70
C MET A 1 -32.15 19.84 1.54
N ILE A 2 -32.37 18.66 0.95
CA ILE A 2 -31.59 18.15 -0.20
C ILE A 2 -31.62 19.10 -1.41
N LEU A 3 -32.79 19.65 -1.77
CA LEU A 3 -32.91 20.62 -2.87
C LEU A 3 -32.11 21.92 -2.65
N SER A 4 -31.96 22.35 -1.39
CA SER A 4 -31.18 23.54 -1.04
C SER A 4 -29.68 23.27 -1.11
N ILE A 5 -29.24 22.07 -0.71
CA ILE A 5 -27.84 21.63 -0.79
C ILE A 5 -27.42 21.47 -2.25
N SER A 6 -28.26 20.83 -3.08
CA SER A 6 -27.99 20.62 -4.51
C SER A 6 -27.75 21.94 -5.25
N ALA A 7 -28.55 22.99 -4.98
CA ALA A 7 -28.35 24.30 -5.58
C ALA A 7 -27.02 24.97 -5.19
N CYS A 8 -26.47 24.65 -4.02
CA CYS A 8 -25.20 25.21 -3.54
C CYS A 8 -23.97 24.51 -4.13
N LEU A 9 -24.08 23.27 -4.63
CA LEU A 9 -22.97 22.55 -5.28
C LEU A 9 -22.48 23.21 -6.57
N THR A 10 -23.37 23.94 -7.25
CA THR A 10 -23.08 24.72 -8.46
C THR A 10 -22.87 26.21 -8.17
N SER A 11 -22.74 26.60 -6.90
CA SER A 11 -22.51 28.00 -6.52
C SER A 11 -21.17 28.52 -7.08
N PRO A 12 -21.08 29.78 -7.53
CA PRO A 12 -19.79 30.34 -7.95
C PRO A 12 -18.78 30.49 -6.80
N GLY A 13 -19.21 30.43 -5.53
CA GLY A 13 -18.33 30.53 -4.38
C GLY A 13 -17.77 29.17 -3.94
N THR A 14 -16.45 28.97 -4.00
CA THR A 14 -15.77 27.73 -3.58
C THR A 14 -16.16 27.28 -2.17
N GLN A 15 -16.22 28.21 -1.21
CA GLN A 15 -16.60 27.87 0.17
C GLN A 15 -18.03 27.34 0.28
N MET A 16 -18.96 27.88 -0.49
CA MET A 16 -20.34 27.37 -0.51
C MET A 16 -20.42 25.97 -1.12
N ARG A 17 -19.63 25.71 -2.16
CA ARG A 17 -19.53 24.37 -2.77
C ARG A 17 -18.96 23.35 -1.77
N ILE A 18 -17.92 23.72 -1.03
CA ILE A 18 -17.31 22.89 0.02
C ILE A 18 -18.36 22.55 1.09
N TRP A 19 -19.03 23.55 1.68
CA TRP A 19 -20.04 23.30 2.71
C TRP A 19 -21.20 22.46 2.21
N ALA A 20 -21.64 22.69 0.97
CA ALA A 20 -22.70 21.90 0.36
C ALA A 20 -22.27 20.44 0.19
N LEU A 21 -21.04 20.22 -0.29
CA LEU A 21 -20.48 18.88 -0.49
C LEU A 21 -20.33 18.13 0.83
N GLU A 22 -19.75 18.75 1.86
CA GLU A 22 -19.59 18.16 3.19
C GLU A 22 -20.92 17.83 3.84
N ALA A 23 -21.89 18.76 3.79
CA ALA A 23 -23.23 18.52 4.31
C ALA A 23 -23.93 17.37 3.56
N ALA A 24 -23.77 17.30 2.24
CA ALA A 24 -24.32 16.21 1.45
C ALA A 24 -23.64 14.88 1.77
N GLY A 25 -22.32 14.87 1.98
CA GLY A 25 -21.55 13.71 2.40
C GLY A 25 -22.02 13.15 3.74
N ILE A 26 -22.21 14.03 4.75
CA ILE A 26 -22.76 13.64 6.07
C ILE A 26 -24.14 13.02 5.92
N LEU A 27 -25.05 13.63 5.15
CA LEU A 27 -26.36 13.03 4.89
C LEU A 27 -26.26 11.71 4.12
N GLY A 28 -25.29 11.62 3.20
CA GLY A 28 -24.97 10.41 2.46
C GLY A 28 -24.55 9.26 3.37
N THR A 29 -23.85 9.50 4.49
CA THR A 29 -23.53 8.42 5.46
C THR A 29 -24.77 7.82 6.15
N LEU A 30 -25.91 8.51 6.09
CA LEU A 30 -27.16 8.09 6.72
C LEU A 30 -28.16 7.52 5.71
N ASP A 31 -27.99 7.79 4.41
CA ASP A 31 -28.94 7.47 3.35
C ASP A 31 -28.21 7.09 2.05
N LEU A 32 -28.46 5.87 1.59
CA LEU A 32 -27.82 5.27 0.43
C LEU A 32 -28.12 6.01 -0.88
N ASP A 33 -29.35 6.49 -1.06
CA ASP A 33 -29.74 7.18 -2.30
C ASP A 33 -29.08 8.56 -2.37
N ILE A 34 -28.91 9.22 -1.21
CA ILE A 34 -28.14 10.45 -1.10
C ILE A 34 -26.66 10.16 -1.39
N ALA A 35 -26.06 9.11 -0.81
CA ALA A 35 -24.67 8.75 -1.05
C ALA A 35 -24.37 8.60 -2.55
N ARG A 36 -25.21 7.84 -3.27
CA ARG A 36 -25.08 7.65 -4.73
C ARG A 36 -25.17 8.97 -5.50
N SER A 37 -26.11 9.84 -5.13
CA SER A 37 -26.26 11.14 -5.78
C SER A 37 -25.08 12.09 -5.50
N VAL A 38 -24.43 11.98 -4.33
CA VAL A 38 -23.30 12.83 -3.95
C VAL A 38 -22.04 12.42 -4.69
N LEU A 39 -21.81 11.12 -4.87
CA LEU A 39 -20.59 10.59 -5.49
C LEU A 39 -20.38 11.10 -6.92
N SER A 40 -21.43 11.16 -7.75
CA SER A 40 -21.30 11.67 -9.13
C SER A 40 -20.77 13.12 -9.17
N GLY A 41 -21.33 14.01 -8.35
CA GLY A 41 -20.87 15.39 -8.24
C GLY A 41 -19.50 15.52 -7.56
N ALA A 42 -19.19 14.66 -6.58
CA ALA A 42 -17.90 14.64 -5.90
C ALA A 42 -16.76 14.24 -6.86
N MET A 43 -16.97 13.21 -7.69
CA MET A 43 -15.97 12.75 -8.65
C MET A 43 -15.68 13.77 -9.76
N GLU A 44 -16.68 14.53 -10.21
CA GLU A 44 -16.45 15.67 -11.10
C GLU A 44 -15.63 16.78 -10.41
N ALA A 45 -15.96 17.07 -9.15
CA ALA A 45 -15.28 18.09 -8.36
C ALA A 45 -13.83 17.71 -7.99
N LEU A 46 -13.47 16.43 -8.06
CA LEU A 46 -12.11 15.95 -7.82
C LEU A 46 -11.09 16.62 -8.76
N ARG A 47 -11.49 17.08 -9.95
CA ARG A 47 -10.60 17.78 -10.90
C ARG A 47 -10.50 19.30 -10.66
N SER A 48 -11.05 19.80 -9.56
CA SER A 48 -11.09 21.23 -9.22
C SER A 48 -9.85 21.71 -8.45
N ASP A 49 -9.92 22.91 -7.88
CA ASP A 49 -8.88 23.48 -7.03
C ASP A 49 -8.60 22.65 -5.76
N GLU A 50 -7.44 22.85 -5.14
CA GLU A 50 -6.97 22.04 -4.00
C GLU A 50 -7.94 22.05 -2.81
N LEU A 51 -8.63 23.16 -2.52
CA LEU A 51 -9.53 23.25 -1.37
C LEU A 51 -10.76 22.37 -1.58
N LEU A 52 -11.37 22.44 -2.75
CA LEU A 52 -12.52 21.61 -3.06
C LEU A 52 -12.12 20.14 -3.19
N LYS A 53 -10.95 19.86 -3.78
CA LYS A 53 -10.40 18.50 -3.87
C LYS A 53 -10.22 17.86 -2.49
N MET A 54 -9.71 18.59 -1.50
CA MET A 54 -9.59 18.07 -0.12
C MET A 54 -10.96 17.68 0.46
N SER A 55 -11.99 18.50 0.24
CA SER A 55 -13.35 18.22 0.71
C SER A 55 -13.95 16.98 0.03
N VAL A 56 -13.73 16.82 -1.28
CA VAL A 56 -14.09 15.59 -2.02
C VAL A 56 -13.40 14.37 -1.41
N ILE A 57 -12.10 14.47 -1.14
CA ILE A 57 -11.32 13.37 -0.56
C ILE A 57 -11.90 12.92 0.79
N ASP A 58 -12.23 13.86 1.68
CA ASP A 58 -12.86 13.53 2.96
C ASP A 58 -14.23 12.85 2.75
N VAL A 59 -15.11 13.44 1.95
CA VAL A 59 -16.47 12.90 1.72
C VAL A 59 -16.44 11.50 1.11
N VAL A 60 -15.65 11.27 0.07
CA VAL A 60 -15.59 9.94 -0.57
C VAL A 60 -14.98 8.91 0.36
N THR A 61 -13.97 9.29 1.15
CA THR A 61 -13.36 8.39 2.16
C THR A 61 -14.36 8.01 3.25
N ASP A 62 -15.16 8.95 3.74
CA ASP A 62 -16.18 8.68 4.75
C ASP A 62 -17.28 7.75 4.20
N LEU A 63 -17.68 7.94 2.94
CA LEU A 63 -18.63 7.02 2.28
C LEU A 63 -18.03 5.62 2.09
N ILE A 64 -16.75 5.50 1.73
CA ILE A 64 -16.04 4.22 1.70
C ILE A 64 -16.03 3.56 3.09
N ALA A 65 -15.83 4.34 4.15
CA ALA A 65 -15.85 3.80 5.51
C ALA A 65 -17.22 3.25 5.94
N VAL A 66 -18.31 3.78 5.38
CA VAL A 66 -19.68 3.34 5.70
C VAL A 66 -20.13 2.18 4.80
N TYR A 67 -19.83 2.26 3.51
CA TYR A 67 -20.41 1.37 2.50
C TYR A 67 -19.40 0.37 1.90
N GLY A 68 -18.10 0.57 2.13
CA GLY A 68 -17.03 -0.22 1.53
C GLY A 68 -16.61 0.27 0.13
N CYS A 69 -15.35 0.01 -0.23
CA CYS A 69 -14.77 0.40 -1.51
C CYS A 69 -15.55 -0.14 -2.71
N THR A 70 -15.88 -1.44 -2.70
CA THR A 70 -16.51 -2.12 -3.84
C THR A 70 -17.82 -1.45 -4.24
N ASP A 71 -18.69 -1.19 -3.27
CA ASP A 71 -20.00 -0.57 -3.51
C ASP A 71 -19.86 0.88 -3.97
N VAL A 72 -19.00 1.67 -3.31
CA VAL A 72 -18.75 3.07 -3.69
C VAL A 72 -18.19 3.15 -5.10
N PHE A 73 -17.24 2.28 -5.47
CA PHE A 73 -16.69 2.27 -6.82
C PHE A 73 -17.74 1.88 -7.85
N ILE A 74 -18.60 0.90 -7.59
CA ILE A 74 -19.70 0.55 -8.50
C ILE A 74 -20.60 1.77 -8.75
N TRP A 75 -20.95 2.53 -7.72
CA TRP A 75 -21.82 3.71 -7.87
C TRP A 75 -21.16 4.85 -8.65
N CYS A 76 -19.84 4.96 -8.60
CA CYS A 76 -19.09 5.87 -9.46
C CYS A 76 -19.14 5.44 -10.95
N HIS A 77 -19.38 4.17 -11.25
CA HIS A 77 -19.38 3.61 -12.61
C HIS A 77 -20.78 3.41 -13.22
N ASP A 78 -21.86 3.37 -12.42
CA ASP A 78 -23.23 3.19 -12.92
C ASP A 78 -23.70 4.29 -13.91
N GLY A 79 -22.90 5.34 -14.16
CA GLY A 79 -23.08 6.33 -15.22
C GLY A 79 -22.34 6.06 -16.54
N ALA A 80 -21.35 5.16 -16.57
CA ALA A 80 -20.51 4.86 -17.73
C ALA A 80 -20.49 3.34 -17.99
N ARG A 81 -21.38 2.87 -18.87
CA ARG A 81 -21.26 1.53 -19.45
C ARG A 81 -19.97 1.52 -20.28
N ASP A 82 -19.08 0.58 -19.96
CA ASP A 82 -17.87 0.27 -20.72
C ASP A 82 -16.65 1.20 -20.48
N SER A 83 -16.03 1.12 -19.29
CA SER A 83 -14.59 1.38 -19.18
C SER A 83 -13.95 0.53 -18.08
N GLU A 84 -12.82 -0.11 -18.40
CA GLU A 84 -11.85 -0.71 -17.47
C GLU A 84 -11.17 0.35 -16.58
N SER A 85 -11.90 1.37 -16.14
CA SER A 85 -11.38 2.32 -15.18
C SER A 85 -11.38 1.62 -13.83
N GLY A 86 -10.19 1.35 -13.30
CA GLY A 86 -10.01 0.91 -11.92
C GLY A 86 -10.53 1.95 -10.92
N PRO A 87 -10.11 1.89 -9.64
CA PRO A 87 -10.60 2.79 -8.62
C PRO A 87 -10.04 4.22 -8.82
N ILE A 88 -10.67 5.00 -9.71
CA ILE A 88 -10.24 6.37 -10.12
C ILE A 88 -9.89 7.23 -8.90
N PHE A 89 -10.70 7.14 -7.84
CA PHE A 89 -10.47 7.87 -6.60
C PHE A 89 -9.15 7.45 -5.91
N ILE A 90 -8.88 6.15 -5.81
CA ILE A 90 -7.63 5.63 -5.22
C ILE A 90 -6.43 6.00 -6.07
N ASN A 91 -6.56 5.92 -7.39
CA ASN A 91 -5.49 6.30 -8.31
C ASN A 91 -5.16 7.79 -8.16
N GLU A 92 -6.17 8.66 -8.05
CA GLU A 92 -5.95 10.09 -7.77
C GLU A 92 -5.25 10.29 -6.41
N LEU A 93 -5.64 9.55 -5.36
CA LEU A 93 -4.93 9.62 -4.07
C LEU A 93 -3.48 9.18 -4.20
N ILE A 94 -3.19 8.10 -4.93
CA ILE A 94 -1.84 7.61 -5.21
C ILE A 94 -1.03 8.67 -5.95
N ASP A 95 -1.59 9.31 -6.98
CA ASP A 95 -0.94 10.37 -7.74
C ASP A 95 -0.61 11.58 -6.85
N ILE A 96 -1.55 11.99 -6.00
CA ILE A 96 -1.33 13.08 -5.03
C ILE A 96 -0.22 12.69 -4.03
N VAL A 97 -0.27 11.46 -3.50
CA VAL A 97 0.70 10.92 -2.54
C VAL A 97 2.06 10.69 -3.17
N THR A 98 2.19 10.52 -4.49
CA THR A 98 3.48 10.30 -5.18
C THR A 98 3.93 11.52 -6.00
N SER A 99 3.23 12.64 -5.91
CA SER A 99 3.59 13.88 -6.59
C SER A 99 4.70 14.67 -5.88
N LYS A 100 5.65 15.20 -6.65
CA LYS A 100 6.71 16.09 -6.14
C LYS A 100 6.25 17.54 -5.95
N THR A 101 5.08 17.91 -6.48
CA THR A 101 4.61 19.30 -6.59
C THR A 101 3.35 19.60 -5.79
N THR A 102 2.66 18.58 -5.27
CA THR A 102 1.44 18.73 -4.46
C THR A 102 1.68 19.57 -3.21
N GLY A 103 0.74 20.48 -2.90
CA GLY A 103 0.78 21.27 -1.68
C GLY A 103 0.79 20.42 -0.39
N PRO A 104 1.48 20.85 0.68
CA PRO A 104 1.60 20.09 1.94
C PRO A 104 0.27 19.63 2.54
N LEU A 105 -0.77 20.46 2.48
CA LEU A 105 -2.09 20.16 3.05
C LEU A 105 -2.82 19.08 2.27
N LEU A 106 -2.85 19.19 0.94
CA LEU A 106 -3.46 18.20 0.06
C LEU A 106 -2.71 16.86 0.15
N CYS A 107 -1.38 16.89 0.22
CA CYS A 107 -0.55 15.69 0.41
C CYS A 107 -0.86 14.99 1.75
N LEU A 108 -0.95 15.75 2.86
CA LEU A 108 -1.36 15.23 4.15
C LEU A 108 -2.74 14.58 4.09
N LYS A 109 -3.71 15.27 3.50
CA LYS A 109 -5.08 14.80 3.36
C LYS A 109 -5.15 13.50 2.57
N ALA A 110 -4.46 13.41 1.44
CA ALA A 110 -4.41 12.20 0.65
C ALA A 110 -3.70 11.04 1.38
N CYS A 111 -2.61 11.31 2.11
CA CYS A 111 -1.94 10.29 2.93
C CYS A 111 -2.88 9.75 4.02
N GLU A 112 -3.60 10.64 4.71
CA GLU A 112 -4.54 10.28 5.78
C GLU A 112 -5.66 9.39 5.23
N CYS A 113 -6.29 9.81 4.13
CA CYS A 113 -7.42 9.10 3.54
C CYS A 113 -7.01 7.77 2.91
N LEU A 114 -5.89 7.74 2.17
CA LEU A 114 -5.39 6.50 1.59
C LEU A 114 -4.99 5.49 2.67
N ALA A 115 -4.37 5.96 3.77
CA ALA A 115 -4.08 5.12 4.92
C ALA A 115 -5.38 4.57 5.56
N LYS A 116 -6.40 5.41 5.79
CA LYS A 116 -7.70 4.96 6.32
C LYS A 116 -8.33 3.87 5.44
N ILE A 117 -8.34 4.06 4.13
CA ILE A 117 -8.92 3.09 3.18
C ILE A 117 -8.18 1.76 3.27
N VAL A 118 -6.85 1.77 3.25
CA VAL A 118 -6.04 0.56 3.41
C VAL A 118 -6.36 -0.15 4.73
N LEU A 119 -6.53 0.59 5.81
CA LEU A 119 -6.84 0.02 7.13
C LEU A 119 -8.23 -0.60 7.20
N LEU A 120 -9.22 0.02 6.54
CA LEU A 120 -10.59 -0.48 6.49
C LEU A 120 -10.70 -1.73 5.60
N GLU A 121 -10.03 -1.71 4.45
CA GLU A 121 -10.22 -2.72 3.40
C GLU A 121 -9.22 -3.89 3.46
N SER A 122 -8.07 -3.73 4.11
CA SER A 122 -7.09 -4.83 4.27
C SER A 122 -7.68 -6.06 4.98
N LEU A 123 -8.76 -5.87 5.75
CA LEU A 123 -9.49 -6.92 6.44
C LEU A 123 -10.58 -7.58 5.57
N SER A 124 -11.05 -6.93 4.50
CA SER A 124 -12.25 -7.32 3.73
C SER A 124 -11.93 -7.96 2.38
N SER A 125 -10.89 -7.52 1.67
CA SER A 125 -10.69 -7.90 0.25
C SER A 125 -9.26 -8.31 -0.11
N ASP A 126 -9.07 -8.96 -1.27
CA ASP A 126 -7.78 -9.34 -1.85
C ASP A 126 -7.53 -8.51 -3.12
N GLU A 127 -7.75 -7.19 -3.04
CA GLU A 127 -7.76 -6.31 -4.22
C GLU A 127 -6.39 -5.68 -4.51
N HIS A 128 -6.04 -5.62 -5.80
CA HIS A 128 -4.75 -5.13 -6.30
C HIS A 128 -4.48 -3.67 -5.92
N TYR A 129 -5.54 -2.83 -5.86
CA TYR A 129 -5.40 -1.42 -5.52
C TYR A 129 -4.86 -1.20 -4.09
N LEU A 130 -5.03 -2.16 -3.17
CA LEU A 130 -4.49 -2.07 -1.82
C LEU A 130 -2.96 -2.17 -1.81
N VAL A 131 -2.41 -2.98 -2.72
CA VAL A 131 -0.96 -3.11 -2.89
C VAL A 131 -0.39 -1.78 -3.39
N GLU A 132 -0.95 -1.23 -4.47
CA GLU A 132 -0.51 0.05 -5.03
C GLU A 132 -0.64 1.20 -4.02
N ALA A 133 -1.75 1.25 -3.28
CA ALA A 133 -1.97 2.24 -2.24
C ALA A 133 -0.92 2.16 -1.12
N LEU A 134 -0.62 0.95 -0.64
CA LEU A 134 0.42 0.74 0.37
C LEU A 134 1.82 1.09 -0.16
N VAL A 135 2.12 0.73 -1.40
CA VAL A 135 3.39 1.11 -2.04
C VAL A 135 3.50 2.63 -2.08
N ALA A 136 2.47 3.36 -2.53
CA ALA A 136 2.46 4.82 -2.56
C ALA A 136 2.72 5.44 -1.17
N LEU A 137 2.08 4.92 -0.12
CA LEU A 137 2.29 5.36 1.27
C LEU A 137 3.72 5.08 1.75
N ILE A 138 4.29 3.91 1.43
CA ILE A 138 5.68 3.55 1.77
C ILE A 138 6.66 4.45 1.01
N LEU A 139 6.47 4.61 -0.30
CA LEU A 139 7.26 5.52 -1.13
C LEU A 139 7.27 6.91 -0.50
N ARG A 140 6.10 7.46 -0.18
CA ARG A 140 6.01 8.78 0.48
C ARG A 140 6.72 8.78 1.82
N MET A 141 6.52 7.78 2.68
CA MET A 141 7.15 7.74 4.01
C MET A 141 8.68 7.82 3.95
N PHE A 142 9.30 7.20 2.95
CA PHE A 142 10.76 7.16 2.79
C PHE A 142 11.32 8.17 1.79
N HIS A 143 10.48 8.95 1.13
CA HIS A 143 10.93 9.98 0.19
C HIS A 143 11.59 11.16 0.91
N SER A 144 12.70 11.66 0.37
CA SER A 144 13.45 12.82 0.90
C SER A 144 12.59 14.06 1.21
N LEU A 145 11.57 14.36 0.39
CA LEU A 145 10.67 15.50 0.61
C LEU A 145 9.84 15.37 1.91
N THR A 146 9.58 14.16 2.39
CA THR A 146 8.74 13.93 3.58
C THR A 146 9.41 14.45 4.85
N PHE A 147 10.74 14.57 4.85
CA PHE A 147 11.48 15.25 5.93
C PHE A 147 11.01 16.70 6.13
N MET A 148 10.59 17.38 5.06
CA MET A 148 10.09 18.75 5.10
C MET A 148 8.59 18.84 5.42
N LEU A 149 7.91 17.70 5.60
CA LEU A 149 6.46 17.61 5.82
C LEU A 149 6.17 16.87 7.14
N PRO A 150 6.38 17.52 8.30
CA PRO A 150 6.29 16.85 9.60
C PRO A 150 4.90 16.24 9.86
N ASN A 151 3.83 16.89 9.41
CA ASN A 151 2.47 16.37 9.57
C ASN A 151 2.25 15.10 8.74
N VAL A 152 2.79 15.04 7.52
CA VAL A 152 2.73 13.83 6.68
C VAL A 152 3.51 12.69 7.34
N LYS A 153 4.72 12.98 7.84
CA LYS A 153 5.52 12.00 8.57
C LYS A 153 4.75 11.43 9.78
N ASN A 154 4.16 12.29 10.60
CA ASN A 154 3.39 11.89 11.76
C ASN A 154 2.12 11.09 11.39
N CYS A 155 1.50 11.41 10.25
CA CYS A 155 0.35 10.67 9.72
C CYS A 155 0.73 9.24 9.28
N LEU A 156 1.92 9.06 8.70
CA LEU A 156 2.37 7.77 8.17
C LEU A 156 3.04 6.88 9.21
N GLU A 157 3.56 7.44 10.30
CA GLU A 157 4.24 6.68 11.35
C GLU A 157 3.39 5.54 11.96
N PRO A 158 2.09 5.72 12.24
CA PRO A 158 1.21 4.66 12.72
C PRO A 158 1.02 3.49 11.75
N LEU A 159 1.22 3.66 10.43
CA LEU A 159 1.13 2.55 9.48
C LEU A 159 2.11 1.42 9.83
N LYS A 160 3.23 1.76 10.48
CA LYS A 160 4.21 0.80 11.00
C LYS A 160 3.68 -0.08 12.14
N CYS A 161 2.52 0.19 12.69
CA CYS A 161 1.98 -0.59 13.82
C CYS A 161 0.70 -1.33 13.44
N ILE A 162 -0.03 -0.86 12.42
CA ILE A 162 -1.41 -1.29 12.19
C ILE A 162 -1.49 -2.42 11.15
N VAL A 163 -0.58 -2.45 10.17
CA VAL A 163 -0.64 -3.44 9.06
C VAL A 163 -0.14 -4.84 9.49
N TYR A 164 0.33 -5.05 10.72
CA TYR A 164 1.04 -6.31 11.08
C TYR A 164 0.31 -7.20 12.11
N ASN A 165 -0.89 -6.79 12.55
CA ASN A 165 -1.65 -7.51 13.58
C ASN A 165 -2.51 -8.67 13.04
N PHE A 166 -2.48 -8.90 11.73
CA PHE A 166 -3.18 -9.99 11.06
C PHE A 166 -2.23 -10.63 10.05
N ARG A 167 -2.22 -11.96 9.98
CA ARG A 167 -1.43 -12.69 8.99
C ARG A 167 -1.85 -12.33 7.57
N LYS A 168 -3.14 -12.11 7.32
CA LYS A 168 -3.64 -11.62 6.01
C LYS A 168 -2.95 -10.31 5.60
N ASN A 169 -2.84 -9.35 6.51
CA ASN A 169 -2.18 -8.07 6.22
C ASN A 169 -0.67 -8.24 6.01
N GLN A 170 -0.03 -9.20 6.70
CA GLN A 170 1.36 -9.53 6.41
C GLN A 170 1.56 -10.13 5.01
N LEU A 171 0.60 -10.91 4.48
CA LEU A 171 0.64 -11.38 3.08
C LEU A 171 0.50 -10.23 2.10
N LEU A 172 -0.37 -9.25 2.37
CA LEU A 172 -0.46 -8.04 1.57
C LEU A 172 0.88 -7.29 1.55
N ILE A 173 1.60 -7.24 2.67
CA ILE A 173 2.96 -6.67 2.74
C ILE A 173 3.98 -7.44 1.88
N VAL A 174 3.83 -8.76 1.72
CA VAL A 174 4.66 -9.55 0.78
C VAL A 174 4.36 -9.13 -0.67
N ALA A 175 3.10 -8.96 -1.04
CA ALA A 175 2.75 -8.46 -2.37
C ALA A 175 3.30 -7.03 -2.61
N VAL A 176 3.25 -6.17 -1.59
CA VAL A 176 3.85 -4.82 -1.60
C VAL A 176 5.36 -4.86 -1.83
N PHE A 177 6.07 -5.86 -1.31
CA PHE A 177 7.48 -6.05 -1.62
C PHE A 177 7.72 -6.26 -3.12
N HIS A 178 6.97 -7.18 -3.73
CA HIS A 178 7.15 -7.49 -5.15
C HIS A 178 6.81 -6.30 -6.04
N GLU A 179 5.73 -5.58 -5.72
CA GLU A 179 5.36 -4.37 -6.45
C GLU A 179 6.42 -3.26 -6.28
N LEU A 180 6.90 -3.03 -5.06
CA LEU A 180 7.97 -2.05 -4.84
C LEU A 180 9.25 -2.42 -5.61
N MET A 181 9.66 -3.70 -5.59
CA MET A 181 10.81 -4.19 -6.35
C MET A 181 10.62 -4.07 -7.87
N SER A 182 9.39 -4.24 -8.36
CA SER A 182 9.02 -4.00 -9.75
C SER A 182 9.23 -2.53 -10.12
N GLN A 183 8.73 -1.60 -9.30
CA GLN A 183 8.91 -0.16 -9.52
C GLN A 183 10.38 0.27 -9.42
N ILE A 184 11.18 -0.30 -8.51
CA ILE A 184 12.62 0.00 -8.41
C ILE A 184 13.34 -0.37 -9.71
N ARG A 185 13.03 -1.55 -10.26
CA ARG A 185 13.63 -2.06 -11.49
C ARG A 185 13.27 -1.22 -12.71
N ASN A 186 12.02 -0.79 -12.77
CA ASN A 186 11.47 -0.08 -13.92
C ASN A 186 11.65 1.45 -13.82
N ALA A 187 12.31 1.93 -12.77
CA ALA A 187 12.44 3.36 -12.50
C ALA A 187 13.19 4.08 -13.62
N SER A 188 12.58 5.17 -14.11
CA SER A 188 13.15 6.08 -15.10
C SER A 188 13.70 7.35 -14.47
N GLU A 189 14.51 8.11 -15.23
CA GLU A 189 15.05 9.39 -14.79
C GLU A 189 13.90 10.31 -14.34
N ASP A 190 14.04 10.93 -13.17
CA ASP A 190 13.00 11.72 -12.50
C ASP A 190 11.82 10.98 -11.86
N ASP A 191 11.87 9.65 -11.72
CA ASP A 191 10.84 8.96 -10.95
C ASP A 191 10.85 9.34 -9.46
N PHE A 192 9.69 9.22 -8.80
CA PHE A 192 9.56 9.49 -7.37
C PHE A 192 10.42 8.52 -6.54
N ILE A 193 10.46 7.25 -6.95
CA ILE A 193 11.16 6.17 -6.27
C ILE A 193 12.67 6.38 -6.16
N LEU A 194 13.29 7.12 -7.09
CA LEU A 194 14.74 7.36 -7.09
C LEU A 194 15.22 8.22 -5.91
N ARG A 195 14.31 8.84 -5.16
CA ARG A 195 14.62 9.73 -4.03
C ARG A 195 14.16 9.18 -2.68
N ILE A 196 13.83 7.89 -2.62
CA ILE A 196 13.49 7.21 -1.37
C ILE A 196 14.72 6.52 -0.77
N ASP A 197 14.70 6.32 0.55
CA ASP A 197 15.58 5.36 1.20
C ASP A 197 15.07 3.92 0.96
N ILE A 198 15.55 3.30 -0.13
CA ILE A 198 15.13 1.96 -0.56
C ILE A 198 15.44 0.93 0.52
N ALA A 199 16.63 1.00 1.13
CA ALA A 199 17.05 0.04 2.14
C ALA A 199 16.14 0.10 3.38
N ALA A 200 15.80 1.30 3.85
CA ALA A 200 14.88 1.48 4.96
C ALA A 200 13.44 1.03 4.62
N ALA A 201 12.97 1.29 3.39
CA ALA A 201 11.67 0.83 2.92
C ALA A 201 11.57 -0.70 2.90
N LEU A 202 12.57 -1.37 2.31
CA LEU A 202 12.60 -2.84 2.26
C LEU A 202 12.80 -3.46 3.66
N ASN A 203 13.59 -2.83 4.53
CA ASN A 203 13.74 -3.26 5.93
C ASN A 203 12.42 -3.16 6.71
N LEU A 204 11.64 -2.10 6.47
CA LEU A 204 10.31 -2.00 7.04
C LEU A 204 9.48 -3.22 6.62
N ILE A 205 9.35 -3.48 5.32
CA ILE A 205 8.56 -4.60 4.78
C ILE A 205 9.01 -5.95 5.38
N VAL A 206 10.31 -6.21 5.46
CA VAL A 206 10.80 -7.45 6.11
C VAL A 206 10.44 -7.49 7.60
N GLY A 207 10.66 -6.41 8.34
CA GLY A 207 10.30 -6.35 9.77
C GLY A 207 8.81 -6.55 10.03
N SER A 208 7.98 -6.01 9.14
CA SER A 208 6.52 -6.10 9.14
C SER A 208 5.95 -7.50 8.99
N THR A 209 6.73 -8.42 8.43
CA THR A 209 6.31 -9.81 8.19
C THR A 209 6.73 -10.75 9.31
N THR A 210 7.39 -10.25 10.36
CA THR A 210 7.91 -11.10 11.46
C THR A 210 6.77 -11.76 12.24
N LYS A 211 6.98 -13.02 12.62
CA LYS A 211 6.02 -13.81 13.42
C LYS A 211 5.77 -13.19 14.81
N ALA A 212 6.74 -12.46 15.35
CA ALA A 212 6.62 -11.79 16.65
C ALA A 212 5.45 -10.80 16.70
N LEU A 213 5.11 -10.18 15.57
CA LEU A 213 3.99 -9.23 15.45
C LEU A 213 2.61 -9.93 15.49
N LEU A 214 2.54 -11.22 15.19
CA LEU A 214 1.29 -12.01 15.22
C LEU A 214 0.88 -12.48 16.63
N LYS A 215 1.57 -12.07 17.70
CA LYS A 215 1.37 -12.61 19.06
C LYS A 215 -0.10 -12.64 19.52
N ASN A 216 -0.84 -11.59 19.15
CA ASN A 216 -2.25 -11.41 19.49
C ASN A 216 -3.20 -11.54 18.29
N ALA A 217 -2.69 -11.92 17.12
CA ALA A 217 -3.48 -12.03 15.90
C ALA A 217 -4.46 -13.21 15.98
N PRO A 218 -5.71 -13.05 15.51
CA PRO A 218 -6.70 -14.13 15.52
C PRO A 218 -6.33 -15.30 14.59
N ASP A 219 -5.55 -15.03 13.54
CA ASP A 219 -5.08 -15.96 12.51
C ASP A 219 -3.64 -16.45 12.77
N LYS A 220 -3.06 -16.20 13.94
CA LYS A 220 -1.67 -16.60 14.27
C LYS A 220 -1.38 -18.09 14.16
N LYS A 221 -2.42 -18.92 14.25
CA LYS A 221 -2.33 -20.40 14.14
C LYS A 221 -1.84 -20.84 12.76
N ASP A 222 -2.01 -20.00 11.75
CA ASP A 222 -1.62 -20.26 10.36
C ASP A 222 -0.11 -19.99 10.13
N GLY A 223 0.63 -19.65 11.19
CA GLY A 223 2.07 -19.55 11.20
C GLY A 223 2.64 -18.27 10.57
N SER A 224 3.96 -18.22 10.46
CA SER A 224 4.69 -17.10 9.85
C SER A 224 4.45 -17.03 8.34
N VAL A 225 4.39 -15.82 7.77
CA VAL A 225 4.38 -15.62 6.30
C VAL A 225 5.79 -15.65 5.69
N GLN A 226 6.84 -15.45 6.50
CA GLN A 226 8.21 -15.34 6.00
C GLN A 226 8.74 -16.57 5.26
N PRO A 227 8.34 -17.82 5.57
CA PRO A 227 8.69 -18.97 4.75
C PRO A 227 8.15 -18.87 3.31
N ASN A 228 6.93 -18.35 3.13
CA ASN A 228 6.37 -18.12 1.79
C ASN A 228 7.11 -16.97 1.10
N PHE A 229 7.34 -15.88 1.83
CA PHE A 229 8.10 -14.74 1.33
C PHE A 229 9.52 -15.15 0.86
N MET A 230 10.23 -15.97 1.64
CA MET A 230 11.54 -16.51 1.25
C MET A 230 11.45 -17.31 -0.04
N ARG A 231 10.44 -18.18 -0.18
CA ARG A 231 10.24 -18.96 -1.41
C ARG A 231 10.06 -18.05 -2.62
N GLU A 232 9.17 -17.07 -2.54
CA GLU A 232 8.88 -16.13 -3.63
C GLU A 232 10.13 -15.31 -4.03
N VAL A 233 10.92 -14.86 -3.05
CA VAL A 233 12.19 -14.16 -3.29
C VAL A 233 13.22 -15.05 -4.00
N LEU A 234 13.33 -16.31 -3.58
CA LEU A 234 14.30 -17.25 -4.16
C LEU A 234 13.90 -17.68 -5.57
N GLU A 235 12.62 -18.02 -5.78
CA GLU A 235 12.08 -18.33 -7.11
C GLU A 235 12.36 -17.18 -8.08
N TYR A 236 12.08 -15.95 -7.66
CA TYR A 236 12.36 -14.76 -8.45
C TYR A 236 13.86 -14.62 -8.79
N ALA A 237 14.73 -14.73 -7.78
CA ALA A 237 16.17 -14.56 -7.94
C ALA A 237 16.81 -15.66 -8.82
N VAL A 238 16.28 -16.88 -8.77
CA VAL A 238 16.73 -18.00 -9.61
C VAL A 238 16.35 -17.79 -11.07
N GLU A 239 15.14 -17.30 -11.34
CA GLU A 239 14.67 -17.01 -12.69
C GLU A 239 15.36 -15.78 -13.32
N HIS A 240 15.77 -14.82 -12.49
CA HIS A 240 16.28 -13.52 -12.92
C HIS A 240 17.72 -13.24 -12.47
N ARG A 241 18.63 -14.20 -12.70
CA ARG A 241 20.04 -14.11 -12.22
C ARG A 241 20.81 -12.87 -12.66
N ASN A 242 20.43 -12.28 -13.80
CA ASN A 242 21.08 -11.10 -14.38
C ASN A 242 20.34 -9.79 -14.05
N ASP A 243 19.34 -9.84 -13.19
CA ASP A 243 18.62 -8.65 -12.73
C ASP A 243 19.56 -7.71 -11.96
N THR A 244 19.55 -6.44 -12.34
CA THR A 244 20.33 -5.39 -11.67
C THR A 244 19.93 -5.22 -10.21
N CYS A 245 18.69 -5.60 -9.86
CA CYS A 245 18.16 -5.55 -8.50
C CYS A 245 18.35 -6.86 -7.72
N ALA A 246 19.01 -7.88 -8.28
CA ALA A 246 19.16 -9.20 -7.64
C ALA A 246 19.79 -9.12 -6.24
N LEU A 247 20.76 -8.22 -6.03
CA LEU A 247 21.39 -8.03 -4.71
C LEU A 247 20.38 -7.65 -3.62
N LEU A 248 19.39 -6.80 -3.94
CA LEU A 248 18.37 -6.39 -2.97
C LEU A 248 17.48 -7.56 -2.56
N TYR A 249 17.12 -8.45 -3.51
CA TYR A 249 16.41 -9.69 -3.22
C TYR A 249 17.22 -10.58 -2.27
N TRP A 250 18.51 -10.79 -2.55
CA TRP A 250 19.39 -11.60 -1.70
C TRP A 250 19.55 -11.03 -0.28
N GLU A 251 19.73 -9.72 -0.17
CA GLU A 251 19.79 -9.05 1.14
C GLU A 251 18.49 -9.22 1.93
N ARG A 252 17.33 -9.17 1.25
CA ARG A 252 16.03 -9.36 1.91
C ARG A 252 15.76 -10.81 2.29
N ALA A 253 16.08 -11.78 1.43
CA ALA A 253 16.08 -13.19 1.79
C ALA A 253 16.93 -13.42 3.04
N ALA A 254 18.14 -12.89 3.05
CA ALA A 254 19.05 -12.99 4.18
C ALA A 254 18.51 -12.28 5.43
N ALA A 255 17.59 -11.32 5.32
CA ALA A 255 17.05 -10.57 6.45
C ALA A 255 15.87 -11.28 7.16
N LEU A 256 15.18 -12.21 6.49
CA LEU A 256 14.00 -12.90 7.04
C LEU A 256 14.30 -13.69 8.33
N ASP A 257 13.33 -13.72 9.23
CA ASP A 257 13.35 -14.40 10.53
C ASP A 257 12.71 -15.80 10.38
N LEU A 258 13.49 -16.71 9.83
CA LEU A 258 13.09 -18.09 9.58
C LEU A 258 13.52 -18.98 10.76
N ASP A 259 12.54 -19.65 11.38
CA ASP A 259 12.80 -20.86 12.16
C ASP A 259 13.21 -21.97 11.17
N LEU A 260 14.50 -22.00 10.83
CA LEU A 260 15.06 -22.94 9.85
C LEU A 260 14.93 -24.37 10.38
N THR A 261 13.86 -25.05 9.98
CA THR A 261 13.75 -26.49 10.13
C THR A 261 14.46 -27.18 8.97
N VAL A 262 15.03 -28.36 9.23
CA VAL A 262 15.69 -29.20 8.21
C VAL A 262 14.78 -29.42 6.98
N SER A 263 13.46 -29.53 7.17
CA SER A 263 12.48 -29.65 6.10
C SER A 263 12.43 -28.44 5.16
N PHE A 264 12.64 -27.22 5.66
CA PHE A 264 12.64 -26.00 4.86
C PHE A 264 13.89 -25.92 3.99
N LEU A 265 15.06 -26.28 4.55
CA LEU A 265 16.31 -26.42 3.80
C LEU A 265 16.20 -27.48 2.70
N TYR A 266 15.59 -28.64 2.99
CA TYR A 266 15.34 -29.68 1.99
C TYR A 266 14.40 -29.21 0.87
N SER A 267 13.37 -28.42 1.17
CA SER A 267 12.44 -27.90 0.16
C SER A 267 13.10 -26.85 -0.75
N LEU A 268 13.98 -26.01 -0.18
CA LEU A 268 14.84 -25.09 -0.93
C LEU A 268 15.73 -25.86 -1.92
N ILE A 269 16.39 -26.92 -1.43
CA ILE A 269 17.27 -27.78 -2.23
C ILE A 269 16.50 -28.53 -3.32
N ILE A 270 15.25 -28.95 -3.06
CA ILE A 270 14.43 -29.71 -4.04
C ILE A 270 13.97 -28.82 -5.21
N LEU A 271 13.54 -27.58 -4.97
CA LEU A 271 13.21 -26.60 -6.03
C LEU A 271 14.36 -26.44 -7.04
N GLU A 272 15.60 -26.63 -6.59
CA GLU A 272 16.82 -26.41 -7.38
C GLU A 272 17.33 -27.65 -8.13
N THR A 273 16.75 -28.85 -7.93
CA THR A 273 17.22 -30.08 -8.61
C THR A 273 16.71 -30.28 -10.03
N ASN A 274 15.98 -29.33 -10.60
CA ASN A 274 15.64 -29.28 -12.04
C ASN A 274 16.84 -28.88 -12.94
N GLY A 275 18.06 -29.30 -12.57
CA GLY A 275 19.18 -29.42 -13.51
C GLY A 275 20.15 -28.24 -13.63
N VAL A 276 20.16 -27.26 -12.73
CA VAL A 276 21.12 -26.14 -12.78
C VAL A 276 22.14 -26.24 -11.64
N ASP A 277 23.44 -26.17 -11.94
CA ASP A 277 24.51 -26.10 -10.94
C ASP A 277 24.47 -24.74 -10.25
N VAL A 278 24.17 -24.75 -8.95
CA VAL A 278 24.09 -23.54 -8.11
C VAL A 278 24.91 -23.69 -6.82
N SER A 279 25.97 -24.51 -6.85
CA SER A 279 26.90 -24.72 -5.73
C SER A 279 27.37 -23.41 -5.07
N ALA A 280 27.53 -22.32 -5.83
CA ALA A 280 27.86 -21.00 -5.32
C ALA A 280 26.73 -20.30 -4.52
N VAL A 281 25.45 -20.51 -4.87
CA VAL A 281 24.29 -19.90 -4.21
C VAL A 281 23.93 -20.67 -2.95
N VAL A 282 23.97 -22.01 -2.99
CA VAL A 282 23.85 -22.83 -1.79
C VAL A 282 25.00 -22.53 -0.84
N SER A 283 26.24 -22.41 -1.33
CA SER A 283 27.37 -21.98 -0.51
C SER A 283 27.17 -20.59 0.06
N SER A 284 26.60 -19.63 -0.68
CA SER A 284 26.32 -18.27 -0.17
C SER A 284 25.18 -18.24 0.85
N LEU A 285 24.09 -18.98 0.64
CA LEU A 285 22.98 -19.10 1.60
C LEU A 285 23.44 -19.84 2.86
N VAL A 286 24.19 -20.94 2.71
CA VAL A 286 24.81 -21.65 3.83
C VAL A 286 25.80 -20.73 4.55
N GLN A 287 26.63 -19.96 3.85
CA GLN A 287 27.56 -19.01 4.45
C GLN A 287 26.81 -17.90 5.21
N ILE A 288 25.76 -17.32 4.65
CA ILE A 288 24.91 -16.29 5.27
C ILE A 288 24.19 -16.86 6.50
N CYS A 289 23.65 -18.08 6.41
CA CYS A 289 23.01 -18.78 7.52
C CYS A 289 24.03 -19.15 8.62
N CYS A 290 25.23 -19.60 8.24
CA CYS A 290 26.33 -19.91 9.15
C CYS A 290 26.86 -18.65 9.85
N ASP A 291 27.05 -17.54 9.13
CA ASP A 291 27.48 -16.26 9.70
C ASP A 291 26.46 -15.71 10.71
N ARG A 292 25.16 -15.90 10.45
CA ARG A 292 24.09 -15.59 11.41
C ARG A 292 24.12 -16.49 12.64
N TYR A 293 24.32 -17.79 12.46
CA TYR A 293 24.41 -18.75 13.58
C TYR A 293 25.62 -18.45 14.48
N TYR A 294 26.77 -18.09 13.91
CA TYR A 294 27.96 -17.72 14.67
C TYR A 294 27.81 -16.40 15.45
N ARG A 295 27.08 -15.40 14.92
CA ARG A 295 26.82 -14.14 15.64
C ARG A 295 25.84 -14.28 16.81
N LEU A 296 25.03 -15.35 16.85
CA LEU A 296 24.10 -15.64 17.94
C LEU A 296 24.73 -16.45 19.09
N MET A 297 25.94 -17.02 18.89
CA MET A 297 26.67 -17.82 19.89
C MET A 297 27.84 -17.07 20.55
N ILE A 298 28.00 -15.77 20.29
CA ILE A 298 28.93 -14.85 20.96
C ILE A 298 28.11 -13.84 21.76
#